data_AF-A0AAU8ZSC3-F1
#
_entry.id   AF-A0AAU8ZSC3-F1
#
_cell.length_a   1.000
_cell.length_b   1.000
_cell.length_c   1.000
_cell.angle_alpha   90.00
_cell.angle_beta   90.00
_cell.angle_gamma   90.00
#
_symmetry.space_group_name_H-M   'P 1'
#
loop_
_entity.id
_entity.type
_entity.pdbx_description
1 polymer ?
#
loop_
_entity_poly.entity_id
_entity_poly.type
_entity_poly.pdbx_seq_one_letter_code
_entity_poly.pdbx_strand_id
1 'polypeptide(L)'
;MYCQRKRFYTVGYAPKGKNSNPPPAITLKGHWLKAAGFETGFTFTVKILNGCLVLIPDSEDIRTIKQQNQQQQAQIAAFKLKVKALIGE
;
A
#
# COMPACT_ATOMS: atom_id res chain seq x y z
N MET A 1 -5.14 -8.73 22.16
CA MET A 1 -3.82 -9.09 21.60
C MET A 1 -4.04 -9.81 20.28
N TYR A 2 -3.80 -9.17 19.14
CA TYR A 2 -3.77 -9.89 17.85
C TYR A 2 -2.40 -10.54 17.70
N CYS A 3 -2.31 -11.86 17.86
CA CYS A 3 -1.12 -12.64 17.55
C CYS A 3 -0.86 -12.53 16.04
N GLN A 4 0.13 -11.71 15.65
CA GLN A 4 0.55 -11.57 14.25
C GLN A 4 1.24 -12.87 13.80
N ARG A 5 0.44 -13.81 13.27
CA ARG A 5 0.95 -15.03 12.65
C ARG A 5 1.78 -14.67 11.42
N LYS A 6 3.10 -14.76 11.54
CA LYS A 6 4.03 -14.71 10.41
C LYS A 6 3.86 -15.96 9.55
N ARG A 7 3.86 -15.81 8.23
CA ARG A 7 3.78 -16.91 7.26
C ARG A 7 4.91 -16.77 6.25
N PHE A 8 5.51 -17.91 5.90
CA PHE A 8 6.59 -17.97 4.92
C PHE A 8 6.03 -18.44 3.59
N TYR A 9 6.43 -17.78 2.51
CA TYR A 9 6.05 -18.11 1.15
C TYR A 9 7.29 -18.08 0.27
N THR A 10 7.39 -19.04 -0.64
CA THR A 10 8.43 -19.05 -1.67
C THR A 10 7.90 -18.36 -2.92
N VAL A 11 8.70 -17.43 -3.47
CA VAL A 11 8.36 -16.76 -4.72
C VAL A 11 8.53 -17.75 -5.87
N GLY A 12 7.47 -17.93 -6.67
CA GLY A 12 7.51 -18.68 -7.92
C GLY A 12 7.18 -17.75 -9.08
N TYR A 13 8.01 -17.75 -10.12
CA TYR A 13 7.74 -17.01 -11.34
C TYR A 13 6.85 -17.86 -12.27
N ALA A 14 5.86 -17.23 -12.90
CA ALA A 14 5.06 -17.91 -13.90
C ALA A 14 5.93 -18.30 -15.11
N PRO A 15 5.79 -19.53 -15.65
CA PRO A 15 6.54 -19.92 -16.84
C PRO A 15 6.16 -19.01 -18.02
N LYS A 16 7.17 -18.55 -18.75
CA LYS A 16 7.01 -17.73 -19.95
C LYS A 16 6.47 -18.60 -21.08
N GLY A 17 5.14 -18.75 -21.16
CA GLY A 17 4.48 -19.37 -22.32
C GLY A 17 4.59 -18.50 -23.58
N LYS A 18 4.02 -18.96 -24.71
CA LYS A 18 3.98 -18.24 -26.01
C LYS A 18 3.37 -16.83 -25.95
N ASN A 19 2.70 -16.47 -24.86
CA ASN A 19 2.19 -15.13 -24.63
C ASN A 19 3.25 -14.31 -23.88
N SER A 20 3.75 -13.28 -24.55
CA SER A 20 4.98 -12.54 -24.25
C SER A 20 4.98 -11.71 -22.95
N ASN A 21 3.91 -11.69 -22.16
CA ASN A 21 3.88 -11.00 -20.88
C ASN A 21 2.78 -11.57 -19.96
N PRO A 22 3.04 -12.60 -19.13
CA PRO A 22 2.07 -13.04 -18.14
C PRO A 22 1.77 -11.88 -17.17
N PRO A 23 0.49 -11.60 -16.86
CA PRO A 23 0.16 -10.55 -15.90
C PRO A 23 0.81 -10.86 -14.54
N PRO A 24 1.32 -9.85 -13.82
CA PRO A 24 1.89 -10.05 -12.50
C PRO A 24 0.80 -10.62 -11.57
N ALA A 25 1.00 -11.85 -11.08
CA ALA A 25 0.04 -12.54 -10.24
C ALA A 25 0.60 -12.73 -8.83
N ILE A 26 -0.10 -12.16 -7.85
CA ILE A 26 0.12 -12.42 -6.43
C ILE A 26 -1.12 -13.13 -5.92
N THR A 27 -0.99 -14.41 -5.57
CA THR A 27 -2.11 -15.22 -5.07
C THR A 27 -2.03 -15.30 -3.55
N LEU A 28 -2.87 -14.52 -2.86
CA LEU A 28 -3.07 -14.66 -1.42
C LEU A 28 -4.37 -15.44 -1.17
N LYS A 29 -4.30 -16.53 -0.41
CA LYS A 29 -5.47 -17.37 -0.08
C LYS A 29 -5.66 -17.48 1.42
N GLY A 30 -6.92 -17.55 1.84
CA GLY A 30 -7.34 -17.94 3.19
C GLY A 30 -8.13 -16.87 3.94
N HIS A 31 -8.96 -17.33 4.88
CA HIS A 31 -9.87 -16.50 5.69
C HIS A 31 -9.16 -15.44 6.55
N TRP A 32 -7.84 -15.56 6.76
CA TRP A 32 -7.06 -14.59 7.52
C TRP A 32 -6.97 -13.21 6.82
N LEU A 33 -7.17 -13.16 5.51
CA LEU A 33 -7.22 -11.90 4.75
C LEU A 33 -8.38 -11.02 5.20
N LYS A 34 -9.53 -11.63 5.53
CA LYS A 34 -10.68 -10.91 6.10
C LYS A 34 -10.32 -10.24 7.43
N ALA A 35 -9.59 -10.94 8.31
CA ALA A 35 -9.12 -10.38 9.58
C ALA A 35 -8.07 -9.26 9.41
N ALA A 36 -7.41 -9.21 8.25
CA ALA A 36 -6.47 -8.15 7.88
C ALA A 36 -7.13 -7.00 7.08
N GLY A 37 -8.47 -7.00 6.93
CA GLY A 37 -9.22 -5.97 6.20
C GLY A 37 -9.33 -6.18 4.69
N PHE A 38 -8.92 -7.34 4.16
CA PHE A 38 -9.07 -7.71 2.76
C PHE A 38 -10.29 -8.62 2.60
N GLU A 39 -11.47 -8.00 2.54
CA GLU A 39 -12.74 -8.70 2.34
C GLU A 39 -12.97 -9.07 0.87
N THR A 40 -13.75 -10.13 0.61
CA THR A 40 -14.04 -10.60 -0.75
C THR A 40 -14.82 -9.55 -1.53
N GLY A 41 -14.45 -9.30 -2.79
CA GLY A 41 -15.10 -8.29 -3.64
C GLY A 41 -14.52 -6.88 -3.52
N PHE A 42 -13.55 -6.66 -2.63
CA PHE A 42 -12.81 -5.40 -2.55
C PHE A 42 -11.59 -5.40 -3.46
N THR A 43 -11.32 -4.24 -4.07
CA THR A 43 -10.07 -3.95 -4.76
C THR A 43 -8.99 -3.60 -3.74
N PHE A 44 -7.74 -3.91 -4.07
CA PHE A 44 -6.59 -3.47 -3.29
C PHE A 44 -5.45 -3.09 -4.22
N THR A 45 -4.61 -2.17 -3.76
CA THR A 45 -3.40 -1.77 -4.48
C THR A 45 -2.19 -2.46 -3.87
N VAL A 46 -1.28 -2.94 -4.72
CA VAL A 46 0.03 -3.45 -4.31
C VAL A 46 1.07 -2.37 -4.61
N LYS A 47 1.87 -2.01 -3.61
CA LYS A 47 3.01 -1.10 -3.76
C LYS A 47 4.29 -1.77 -3.32
N ILE A 48 5.39 -1.44 -4.00
CA ILE A 48 6.73 -1.79 -3.54
C ILE A 48 7.28 -0.59 -2.79
N LEU A 49 7.60 -0.78 -1.51
CA LEU A 49 8.20 0.24 -0.67
C LEU A 49 9.39 -0.38 0.07
N ASN A 50 10.60 0.10 -0.19
CA ASN A 50 11.83 -0.33 0.50
C ASN A 50 12.02 -1.86 0.50
N GLY A 51 11.81 -2.51 -0.65
CA GLY A 51 11.93 -3.97 -0.78
C GLY A 51 10.77 -4.77 -0.19
N CYS A 52 9.74 -4.11 0.36
CA CYS A 52 8.55 -4.76 0.88
C CYS A 52 7.37 -4.62 -0.09
N LEU A 53 6.57 -5.67 -0.24
CA LEU A 53 5.24 -5.56 -0.86
C LEU A 53 4.23 -5.10 0.19
N VAL A 54 3.65 -3.92 -0.03
CA VAL A 54 2.60 -3.34 0.80
C VAL A 54 1.28 -3.48 0.08
N LEU A 55 0.35 -4.19 0.69
CA LEU A 55 -1.02 -4.30 0.21
C LEU A 55 -1.87 -3.26 0.94
N ILE A 56 -2.58 -2.44 0.18
CA ILE A 56 -3.44 -1.39 0.72
C ILE A 56 -4.86 -1.66 0.22
N PRO A 57 -5.82 -1.97 1.10
CA PRO A 57 -7.21 -2.13 0.70
C PRO A 57 -7.76 -0.80 0.17
N ASP A 58 -8.51 -0.85 -0.92
CA ASP A 58 -9.18 0.31 -1.50
C ASP A 58 -10.54 0.48 -0.83
N SER A 59 -10.53 1.03 0.38
CA SER A 59 -11.73 1.36 1.17
C SER A 59 -11.87 2.88 1.31
N GLU A 60 -13.09 3.35 1.54
CA GLU A 60 -13.39 4.79 1.72
C GLU A 60 -12.60 5.40 2.90
N ASP A 61 -12.42 4.66 4.00
CA ASP A 61 -11.59 5.09 5.13
C ASP A 61 -10.14 5.31 4.70
N ILE A 62 -9.57 4.41 3.91
CA ILE A 62 -8.19 4.56 3.42
C ILE A 62 -8.09 5.73 2.43
N ARG A 63 -9.11 5.95 1.59
CA ARG A 63 -9.16 7.08 0.65
C ARG A 63 -9.21 8.41 1.39
N THR A 64 -10.06 8.53 2.40
CA THR A 64 -10.18 9.74 3.24
C THR A 64 -8.90 10.00 4.04
N ILE A 65 -8.31 8.97 4.67
CA ILE A 65 -7.03 9.08 5.37
C ILE A 65 -5.91 9.53 4.42
N LYS A 66 -5.86 8.97 3.20
CA LYS A 66 -4.87 9.37 2.20
C LYS A 66 -5.04 10.84 1.79
N GLN A 67 -6.27 11.27 1.59
CA GLN A 67 -6.60 12.66 1.26
C GLN A 67 -6.17 13.62 2.39
N GLN A 68 -6.48 13.28 3.63
CA GLN A 68 -6.08 14.07 4.80
C GLN A 68 -4.56 14.15 4.94
N ASN A 69 -3.84 13.03 4.78
CA ASN A 69 -2.37 13.02 4.82
C ASN A 69 -1.77 13.92 3.73
N GLN A 70 -2.33 13.90 2.51
CA GLN A 70 -1.89 14.77 1.43
C GLN A 70 -2.11 16.25 1.77
N GLN A 71 -3.26 16.59 2.37
CA GLN A 71 -3.54 17.95 2.83
C GLN A 71 -2.60 18.39 3.95
N GLN A 72 -2.32 17.52 4.93
CA GLN A 72 -1.34 17.79 5.98
C GLN A 72 0.06 18.04 5.39
N GLN A 73 0.49 17.22 4.43
CA GLN A 73 1.78 17.37 3.78
C GLN A 73 1.89 18.72 3.04
N ALA A 74 0.81 19.14 2.36
CA ALA A 74 0.75 20.43 1.67
C ALA A 74 0.80 21.60 2.66
N GLN A 75 0.09 21.52 3.79
CA GLN A 75 0.14 22.53 4.84
C GLN A 75 1.53 22.64 5.46
N ILE A 76 2.19 21.52 5.74
CA ILE A 76 3.56 21.49 6.26
C ILE A 76 4.53 22.11 5.25
N ALA A 77 4.40 21.80 3.96
CA ALA A 77 5.24 22.38 2.91
C ALA A 77 5.05 23.90 2.82
N ALA A 78 3.80 24.38 2.84
CA ALA A 78 3.48 25.80 2.83
C ALA A 78 4.02 26.52 4.08
N PHE A 79 3.88 25.90 5.25
CA PHE A 79 4.44 26.43 6.50
C PHE A 79 5.97 26.53 6.43
N LYS A 80 6.65 25.48 5.96
CA LYS A 80 8.10 25.47 5.80
C LYS A 80 8.58 26.61 4.89
N LEU A 81 7.85 26.91 3.82
CA LEU A 81 8.17 28.04 2.93
C LEU A 81 8.02 29.40 3.63
N LYS A 82 6.94 29.59 4.39
CA LYS A 82 6.73 30.83 5.17
C LYS A 82 7.81 31.01 6.23
N VAL A 83 8.16 29.94 6.95
CA VAL A 83 9.25 29.97 7.93
C VAL A 83 10.58 30.34 7.27
N LYS A 84 10.90 29.77 6.10
CA LYS A 84 12.10 30.13 5.35
C LYS A 84 12.13 31.63 4.98
N ALA A 85 11.00 32.20 4.58
CA ALA A 85 10.89 33.62 4.23
C ALA A 85 11.02 34.57 5.44
N LEU A 86 10.60 34.12 6.63
CA LEU A 86 10.68 34.91 7.87
C LEU A 86 12.07 34.88 8.51
N ILE A 87 12.77 33.75 8.41
CA ILE A 87 14.09 33.59 9.04
C ILE A 87 15.18 34.29 8.22
N GLY A 88 14.97 34.49 6.90
CA GLY A 88 15.99 35.05 6.01
C GLY A 88 17.19 34.10 5.89
N GLU A 89 17.67 33.88 4.68
CA GLU A 89 19.08 33.53 4.51
C GLU A 89 19.86 34.83 4.32
#